data_AF-A0A1F7K9J1-F1
#
_entry.id   AF-A0A1F7K9J1-F1
#
_cell.length_a   1.000
_cell.length_b   1.000
_cell.length_c   1.000
_cell.angle_alpha   90.00
_cell.angle_beta   90.00
_cell.angle_gamma   90.00
#
_symmetry.space_group_name_H-M   'P 1'
#
loop_
_entity.id
_entity.type
_entity.pdbx_description
1 polymer ?
#
loop_
_entity_poly.entity_id
_entity_poly.type
_entity_poly.pdbx_seq_one_letter_code
_entity_poly.pdbx_strand_id
1 'polypeptide(L)'
;MIRKKLAKVYKVLLKHKLLLTATVFLIVGFILGVFLLGVQWIGHDVSQECLNAQEQYQGTCVNSLSTLILDPRQKLRHRTQAVWALGQLGDSKAVPALEKLATRPECQTGTNCHYELQKALKLASGSLNLTAPFWRLSIAN
;
A
#
# COMPACT_ATOMS: atom_id res chain seq x y z
N MET A 1 55.27 21.70 20.62
CA MET A 1 54.37 22.39 19.65
C MET A 1 53.56 21.43 18.76
N ILE A 2 54.16 20.36 18.21
CA ILE A 2 53.53 19.40 17.28
C ILE A 2 52.32 18.65 17.89
N ARG A 3 52.41 18.17 19.14
CA ARG A 3 51.30 17.46 19.81
C ARG A 3 50.00 18.28 19.92
N LYS A 4 50.10 19.60 20.17
CA LYS A 4 48.93 20.49 20.24
C LYS A 4 48.27 20.66 18.86
N LYS A 5 49.06 20.75 17.79
CA LYS A 5 48.55 20.81 16.41
C LYS A 5 47.84 19.50 16.03
N LEU A 6 48.44 18.35 16.35
CA LEU A 6 47.82 17.03 16.11
C LEU A 6 46.51 16.84 16.88
N ALA A 7 46.45 17.22 18.16
CA ALA A 7 45.23 17.15 18.95
C ALA A 7 44.11 18.06 18.39
N LYS A 8 44.47 19.23 17.85
CA LYS A 8 43.51 20.14 17.18
C LYS A 8 42.97 19.51 15.90
N VAL A 9 43.85 18.95 15.05
CA VAL A 9 43.45 18.27 13.80
C VAL A 9 42.56 17.06 14.12
N TYR A 10 42.93 16.23 15.10
CA TYR A 10 42.14 15.08 15.53
C TYR A 10 40.73 15.47 16.01
N LYS A 11 40.61 16.51 16.85
CA LYS A 11 39.30 17.02 17.29
C LYS A 11 38.43 17.52 16.14
N VAL A 12 39.03 18.20 15.15
CA VAL A 12 38.32 18.66 13.95
C VAL A 12 37.83 17.48 13.13
N LEU A 13 38.70 16.50 12.87
CA LEU A 13 38.33 15.27 12.15
C LEU A 13 37.22 14.49 12.87
N LEU A 14 37.30 14.37 14.20
CA LEU A 14 36.29 13.71 15.02
C LEU A 14 34.93 14.45 14.94
N LYS A 15 34.93 15.78 15.01
CA LYS A 15 33.71 16.59 14.85
C LYS A 15 33.09 16.40 13.47
N HIS A 16 33.89 16.38 12.40
CA HIS A 16 33.36 16.13 11.06
C HIS A 16 32.77 14.73 10.90
N LYS A 17 33.42 13.68 11.46
CA LYS A 17 32.86 12.32 11.47
C LYS A 17 31.56 12.25 12.26
N LEU A 18 31.48 12.93 13.41
CA LEU A 18 30.25 13.00 14.22
C LEU A 18 29.12 13.73 13.47
N LEU A 19 29.42 14.85 12.82
CA LEU A 19 28.45 15.58 12.00
C LEU A 19 27.97 14.73 10.82
N LEU A 20 28.88 14.06 10.12
CA LEU A 20 28.53 13.18 9.00
C LEU A 20 27.62 12.03 9.44
N THR A 21 27.97 11.35 10.55
CA THR A 21 27.16 10.25 11.09
C THR A 21 25.79 10.75 11.53
N ALA A 22 25.69 11.88 12.23
CA ALA A 22 24.41 12.48 12.61
C ALA A 22 23.55 12.80 11.38
N THR A 23 24.14 13.39 10.33
CA THR A 23 23.42 13.67 9.07
C THR A 23 22.90 12.40 8.41
N VAL A 24 23.70 11.32 8.37
CA VAL A 24 23.27 10.03 7.82
C VAL A 24 22.06 9.48 8.60
N PHE A 25 22.10 9.51 9.93
CA PHE A 25 20.96 9.06 10.74
C PHE A 25 19.71 9.90 10.53
N LEU A 26 19.83 11.22 10.38
CA LEU A 26 18.70 12.10 10.08
C LEU A 26 18.08 11.79 8.72
N ILE A 27 18.90 11.58 7.68
CA ILE A 27 18.43 11.23 6.34
C ILE A 27 17.72 9.86 6.39
N VAL A 28 18.33 8.86 7.01
CA VAL A 28 17.73 7.53 7.14
C VAL A 28 16.41 7.61 7.92
N GLY A 29 16.37 8.35 9.03
CA GLY A 29 15.16 8.56 9.82
C GLY A 29 14.06 9.26 9.03
N PHE A 30 14.41 10.26 8.22
CA PHE A 30 13.47 10.95 7.35
C PHE A 30 12.88 10.02 6.28
N ILE A 31 13.73 9.23 5.60
CA ILE A 31 13.29 8.25 4.60
C ILE A 31 12.34 7.22 5.23
N LEU A 32 12.69 6.69 6.41
CA LEU A 32 11.83 5.75 7.14
C LEU A 32 10.50 6.40 7.55
N GLY A 33 10.53 7.67 8.00
CA GLY A 33 9.33 8.42 8.32
C GLY A 33 8.38 8.56 7.12
N VAL A 34 8.91 8.98 5.97
CA VAL A 34 8.13 9.09 4.73
C VAL A 34 7.56 7.74 4.30
N PHE A 35 8.35 6.66 4.39
CA PHE A 35 7.90 5.31 4.07
C PHE A 35 6.73 4.87 4.95
N LEU A 36 6.82 5.06 6.27
CA LEU A 36 5.75 4.69 7.20
C LEU A 36 4.48 5.50 6.96
N LEU A 37 4.60 6.81 6.70
CA LEU A 37 3.45 7.65 6.35
C LEU A 37 2.76 7.18 5.06
N GLY A 38 3.54 6.81 4.03
CA GLY A 38 2.98 6.26 2.79
C GLY A 38 2.22 4.94 3.01
N VAL A 39 2.74 4.06 3.85
CA VAL A 39 2.07 2.81 4.23
C VAL A 39 0.75 3.06 4.96
N GLN A 40 0.71 4.05 5.86
CA GLN A 40 -0.52 4.44 6.56
C GLN A 40 -1.57 5.00 5.61
N TRP A 41 -1.16 5.78 4.61
CA TRP A 41 -2.08 6.35 3.61
C TRP A 41 -2.79 5.25 2.80
N ILE A 42 -2.07 4.21 2.38
CA ILE A 42 -2.68 3.05 1.69
C ILE A 42 -3.78 2.43 2.55
N GLY A 43 -3.52 2.23 3.85
CA GLY A 43 -4.51 1.67 4.76
C GLY A 43 -5.77 2.54 4.90
N HIS A 44 -5.58 3.85 4.99
CA HIS A 44 -6.69 4.81 5.02
C HIS A 44 -7.55 4.72 3.76
N ASP A 45 -6.94 4.71 2.58
CA ASP A 45 -7.66 4.65 1.30
C ASP A 45 -8.44 3.33 1.16
N VAL A 46 -7.86 2.19 1.55
CA VAL A 46 -8.57 0.90 1.56
C VAL A 46 -9.76 0.95 2.51
N SER A 47 -9.59 1.52 3.70
CA SER A 47 -10.68 1.67 4.67
C SER A 47 -11.80 2.55 4.14
N GLN A 48 -11.48 3.64 3.43
CA GLN A 48 -12.50 4.50 2.81
C GLN A 48 -13.28 3.75 1.72
N GLU A 49 -12.60 3.00 0.85
CA GLU A 49 -13.27 2.17 -0.16
C GLU A 49 -14.14 1.08 0.48
N CYS A 50 -13.70 0.46 1.58
CA CYS A 50 -14.51 -0.46 2.36
C CYS A 50 -15.82 0.19 2.83
N LEU A 51 -15.71 1.34 3.51
CA LEU A 51 -16.87 2.04 4.08
C LEU A 51 -17.85 2.47 3.00
N ASN A 52 -17.36 3.07 1.91
CA ASN A 52 -18.19 3.49 0.78
C ASN A 52 -18.94 2.30 0.15
N ALA A 53 -18.26 1.16 -0.02
CA ALA A 53 -18.89 -0.04 -0.56
C ALA A 53 -19.91 -0.63 0.43
N GLN A 54 -19.60 -0.66 1.73
CA GLN A 54 -20.51 -1.16 2.76
C GLN A 54 -21.76 -0.30 2.90
N GLU A 55 -21.66 1.02 2.76
CA GLU A 55 -22.81 1.91 2.74
C GLU A 55 -23.77 1.56 1.59
N GLN A 56 -23.22 1.26 0.41
CA GLN A 56 -24.04 1.00 -0.77
C GLN A 56 -24.56 -0.45 -0.86
N TYR A 57 -23.76 -1.44 -0.45
CA TYR A 57 -24.04 -2.86 -0.70
C TYR A 57 -24.24 -3.71 0.57
N GLN A 58 -23.98 -3.14 1.75
CA GLN A 58 -24.04 -3.82 3.05
C GLN A 58 -23.08 -5.02 3.19
N GLY A 59 -22.94 -5.55 4.41
CA GLY A 59 -22.10 -6.71 4.70
C GLY A 59 -20.64 -6.39 5.05
N THR A 60 -19.77 -7.40 4.97
CA THR A 60 -18.33 -7.24 5.23
C THR A 60 -17.66 -6.47 4.11
N CYS A 61 -16.53 -5.82 4.38
CA CYS A 61 -15.80 -5.06 3.35
C CYS A 61 -15.49 -5.90 2.09
N VAL A 62 -15.02 -7.14 2.25
CA VAL A 62 -14.73 -8.01 1.11
C VAL A 62 -16.00 -8.33 0.30
N ASN A 63 -17.12 -8.59 0.97
CA ASN A 63 -18.38 -8.90 0.29
C ASN A 63 -18.95 -7.68 -0.44
N SER A 64 -18.94 -6.50 0.20
CA SER A 64 -19.47 -5.26 -0.37
C SER A 64 -18.65 -4.82 -1.58
N LEU A 65 -17.31 -4.83 -1.48
CA LEU A 65 -16.42 -4.56 -2.61
C LEU A 65 -16.57 -5.60 -3.72
N SER A 66 -16.68 -6.89 -3.39
CA SER A 66 -16.92 -7.95 -4.38
C SER A 66 -18.23 -7.75 -5.15
N THR A 67 -19.24 -7.17 -4.49
CA THR A 67 -20.51 -6.82 -5.13
C THR A 67 -20.33 -5.60 -6.03
N LEU A 68 -19.65 -4.55 -5.56
CA LEU A 68 -19.38 -3.33 -6.32
C LEU A 68 -18.65 -3.62 -7.63
N ILE A 69 -17.60 -4.45 -7.63
CA ILE A 69 -16.83 -4.74 -8.85
C ILE A 69 -17.66 -5.47 -9.91
N LEU A 70 -18.77 -6.12 -9.54
CA LEU A 70 -19.67 -6.81 -10.45
C LEU A 70 -20.92 -6.00 -10.82
N ASP A 71 -21.18 -4.86 -10.19
CA ASP A 71 -22.34 -4.03 -10.50
C ASP A 71 -22.14 -3.30 -11.86
N PRO A 72 -22.95 -3.59 -12.89
CA PRO A 72 -22.82 -2.95 -14.20
C PRO A 72 -23.18 -1.45 -14.17
N ARG A 73 -23.85 -0.96 -13.12
CA ARG A 73 -24.18 0.46 -12.97
C ARG A 73 -22.98 1.29 -12.50
N GLN A 74 -21.95 0.63 -11.94
CA GLN A 74 -20.75 1.31 -11.45
C GLN A 74 -19.83 1.71 -12.60
N LYS A 75 -19.31 2.93 -12.53
CA LYS A 75 -18.31 3.41 -13.49
C LYS A 75 -17.03 2.58 -13.38
N LEU A 76 -16.36 2.37 -14.52
CA LEU A 76 -15.11 1.59 -14.57
C LEU A 76 -14.07 2.06 -13.54
N ARG A 77 -13.97 3.37 -13.30
CA ARG A 77 -13.07 3.93 -12.27
C ARG A 77 -13.34 3.37 -10.87
N HIS A 78 -14.59 3.38 -10.41
CA HIS A 78 -14.95 2.87 -9.08
C HIS A 78 -14.74 1.37 -8.98
N ARG A 79 -15.02 0.62 -10.07
CA ARG A 79 -14.75 -0.82 -10.13
C ARG A 79 -13.25 -1.09 -10.03
N THR A 80 -12.41 -0.35 -10.75
CA THR A 80 -10.95 -0.47 -10.67
C THR A 80 -10.40 -0.11 -9.28
N GLN A 81 -10.95 0.92 -8.62
CA GLN A 81 -10.57 1.28 -7.24
C GLN A 81 -10.95 0.17 -6.25
N ALA A 82 -12.15 -0.40 -6.36
CA ALA A 82 -12.58 -1.51 -5.53
C ALA A 82 -11.75 -2.79 -5.81
N VAL A 83 -11.36 -3.06 -7.05
CA VAL A 83 -10.41 -4.14 -7.40
C VAL A 83 -9.07 -3.94 -6.72
N TRP A 84 -8.52 -2.71 -6.77
CA TRP A 84 -7.29 -2.37 -6.06
C TRP A 84 -7.42 -2.63 -4.55
N ALA A 85 -8.52 -2.18 -3.93
CA ALA A 85 -8.78 -2.36 -2.51
C ALA A 85 -8.87 -3.84 -2.12
N LEU A 86 -9.58 -4.66 -2.91
CA LEU A 86 -9.62 -6.12 -2.73
C LEU A 86 -8.22 -6.75 -2.81
N GLY A 87 -7.36 -6.28 -3.71
CA GLY A 87 -5.96 -6.69 -3.75
C GLY A 87 -5.18 -6.32 -2.49
N GLN A 88 -5.37 -5.11 -1.96
CA GLN A 88 -4.72 -4.69 -0.71
C GLN A 88 -5.19 -5.53 0.49
N LEU A 89 -6.47 -5.90 0.54
CA LEU A 89 -7.04 -6.80 1.55
C LEU A 89 -6.48 -8.22 1.41
N GLY A 90 -6.32 -8.71 0.18
CA GLY A 90 -5.76 -10.04 -0.11
C GLY A 90 -6.53 -11.20 0.53
N ASP A 91 -7.84 -11.01 0.78
CA ASP A 91 -8.71 -12.06 1.27
C ASP A 91 -9.10 -12.99 0.11
N SER A 92 -8.87 -14.29 0.27
CA SER A 92 -9.19 -15.30 -0.74
C SER A 92 -10.67 -15.37 -1.09
N LYS A 93 -11.57 -14.88 -0.22
CA LYS A 93 -13.01 -14.76 -0.50
C LYS A 93 -13.31 -13.83 -1.68
N ALA A 94 -12.40 -12.94 -2.05
CA ALA A 94 -12.54 -12.06 -3.20
C ALA A 94 -12.28 -12.75 -4.55
N VAL A 95 -11.55 -13.87 -4.56
CA VAL A 95 -11.07 -14.54 -5.79
C VAL A 95 -12.21 -14.84 -6.77
N PRO A 96 -13.35 -15.45 -6.37
CA PRO A 96 -14.42 -15.76 -7.32
C PRO A 96 -15.00 -14.53 -8.02
N ALA A 97 -15.10 -13.39 -7.33
CA ALA A 97 -15.61 -12.16 -7.90
C ALA A 97 -14.60 -11.52 -8.87
N LEU A 98 -13.31 -11.57 -8.55
CA LEU A 98 -12.23 -11.11 -9.41
C LEU A 98 -12.12 -11.96 -10.69
N GLU A 99 -12.20 -13.28 -10.59
CA GLU A 99 -12.21 -14.18 -11.76
C GLU A 99 -13.42 -13.90 -12.67
N LYS A 100 -14.60 -13.70 -12.08
CA LYS A 100 -15.80 -13.31 -12.83
C LYS A 100 -15.66 -11.94 -13.50
N LEU A 101 -14.91 -11.00 -12.90
CA LEU A 101 -14.61 -9.73 -13.54
C LEU A 101 -13.66 -9.89 -14.74
N ALA A 102 -12.72 -10.85 -14.69
CA ALA A 102 -11.73 -11.07 -15.74
C ALA A 102 -12.35 -11.50 -17.08
N THR A 103 -13.55 -12.08 -17.04
CA THR A 103 -14.29 -12.45 -18.26
C THR A 103 -14.95 -11.26 -18.95
N ARG A 104 -14.97 -10.07 -18.33
CA ARG A 104 -15.64 -8.89 -18.87
C ARG A 104 -14.77 -8.15 -19.89
N PRO A 105 -15.30 -7.80 -21.08
CA PRO A 105 -14.54 -7.11 -22.12
C PRO A 105 -13.93 -5.79 -21.65
N GLU A 106 -14.64 -5.02 -20.82
CA GLU A 106 -14.17 -3.73 -20.32
C GLU A 106 -12.86 -3.81 -19.51
N CYS A 107 -12.58 -4.96 -18.90
CA CYS A 107 -11.35 -5.19 -18.12
C CYS A 107 -10.29 -6.00 -18.88
N GLN A 108 -10.58 -6.45 -20.10
CA GLN A 108 -9.60 -7.07 -20.99
C GLN A 108 -8.90 -6.02 -21.86
N THR A 109 -9.61 -4.98 -22.29
CA THR A 109 -9.08 -3.95 -23.18
C THR A 109 -8.50 -2.74 -22.44
N GLY A 110 -9.00 -2.44 -21.24
CA GLY A 110 -8.51 -1.32 -20.42
C GLY A 110 -7.23 -1.68 -19.66
N THR A 111 -6.11 -1.02 -19.98
CA THR A 111 -4.79 -1.26 -19.37
C THR A 111 -4.82 -1.19 -17.83
N ASN A 112 -5.52 -0.19 -17.28
CA ASN A 112 -5.58 0.00 -15.83
C ASN A 112 -6.46 -1.04 -15.12
N CYS A 113 -7.64 -1.39 -15.64
CA CYS A 113 -8.46 -2.44 -15.01
C CYS A 113 -7.75 -3.79 -15.10
N HIS A 114 -7.18 -4.11 -16.27
CA HIS A 114 -6.49 -5.37 -16.50
C HIS A 114 -5.33 -5.58 -15.52
N TYR A 115 -4.47 -4.57 -15.37
CA TYR A 115 -3.33 -4.61 -14.46
C TYR A 115 -3.76 -4.76 -12.99
N GLU A 116 -4.70 -3.93 -12.53
CA GLU A 116 -5.19 -3.98 -11.15
C GLU A 116 -5.85 -5.31 -10.84
N LEU A 117 -6.58 -5.87 -11.80
CA LEU A 117 -7.23 -7.17 -11.65
C LEU A 117 -6.23 -8.31 -11.50
N GLN A 118 -5.21 -8.38 -12.37
CA GLN A 118 -4.18 -9.41 -12.26
C GLN A 118 -3.40 -9.32 -10.95
N LYS A 119 -3.07 -8.09 -10.53
CA LYS A 119 -2.41 -7.85 -9.24
C LYS A 119 -3.30 -8.27 -8.07
N ALA A 120 -4.58 -7.91 -8.09
CA ALA A 120 -5.54 -8.27 -7.04
C ALA A 120 -5.71 -9.78 -6.93
N LEU A 121 -5.86 -10.49 -8.05
CA LEU A 121 -5.91 -11.96 -8.09
C LEU A 121 -4.65 -12.57 -7.47
N LYS A 122 -3.46 -12.09 -7.86
CA LYS A 122 -2.20 -12.58 -7.30
C LYS A 122 -2.15 -12.39 -5.77
N LEU A 123 -2.59 -11.24 -5.28
CA LEU A 123 -2.58 -10.92 -3.85
C LEU A 123 -3.61 -11.72 -3.05
N ALA A 124 -4.83 -11.88 -3.58
CA ALA A 124 -5.90 -12.66 -2.96
C ALA A 124 -5.64 -14.18 -2.97
N SER A 125 -4.86 -14.66 -3.94
CA SER A 125 -4.43 -16.06 -4.04
C SER A 125 -3.18 -16.39 -3.20
N GLY A 126 -2.80 -15.51 -2.27
CA GLY A 126 -1.76 -15.79 -1.26
C GLY A 126 -0.35 -15.32 -1.61
N SER A 127 -0.15 -14.45 -2.60
CA SER A 127 1.17 -13.87 -2.83
C SER A 127 1.59 -12.91 -1.71
N LEU A 128 2.91 -12.81 -1.50
CA LEU A 128 3.49 -12.00 -0.43
C LEU A 128 3.33 -10.50 -0.71
N ASN A 129 2.74 -9.78 0.24
CA ASN A 129 2.79 -8.32 0.30
C ASN A 129 3.42 -7.90 1.64
N LEU A 130 4.69 -7.49 1.59
CA LEU A 130 5.49 -7.17 2.78
C LEU A 130 4.95 -5.97 3.58
N THR A 131 4.26 -5.04 2.92
CA THR A 131 3.71 -3.84 3.58
C THR A 131 2.29 -4.06 4.08
N ALA A 132 1.61 -5.12 3.64
CA ALA A 132 0.22 -5.38 4.00
C ALA A 132 -0.11 -5.53 5.50
N PRO A 133 0.74 -6.16 6.34
CA PRO A 133 0.45 -6.29 7.76
C PRO A 133 0.20 -4.95 8.46
N PHE A 134 0.82 -3.86 7.99
CA PHE A 134 0.70 -2.53 8.60
C PHE A 134 -0.71 -1.91 8.49
N TRP A 135 -1.54 -2.33 7.54
CA TRP A 135 -2.94 -1.87 7.42
C TRP A 135 -3.98 -2.98 7.52
N ARG A 136 -3.66 -4.24 7.16
CA ARG A 136 -4.63 -5.34 7.31
C ARG A 136 -5.05 -5.55 8.76
N LEU A 137 -4.11 -5.36 9.70
CA LEU A 137 -4.39 -5.46 11.13
C LEU A 137 -5.29 -4.32 11.65
N SER A 138 -5.26 -3.14 11.03
CA SER A 138 -6.11 -2.02 11.43
C SER A 138 -7.50 -2.06 10.80
N ILE A 139 -7.69 -2.78 9.69
CA ILE A 139 -8.97 -2.88 8.97
C ILE A 139 -9.77 -4.13 9.39
N ALA A 140 -9.09 -5.17 9.90
CA ALA A 140 -9.72 -6.43 10.29
C ALA A 140 -10.34 -6.44 11.70
N ASN A 141 -10.43 -5.27 12.37
CA ASN A 141 -11.06 -5.09 13.69
C ASN A 141 -12.29 -4.19 13.59
#